data_AF-M7BZ52-F1
#
_entry.id   AF-M7BZ52-F1
#
_cell.length_a   1.000
_cell.length_b   1.000
_cell.length_c   1.000
_cell.angle_alpha   90.00
_cell.angle_beta   90.00
_cell.angle_gamma   90.00
#
_symmetry.space_group_name_H-M   'P 1'
#
loop_
_entity.id
_entity.type
_entity.pdbx_description
1 polymer ?
#
loop_
_entity_poly.entity_id
_entity_poly.type
_entity_poly.pdbx_seq_one_letter_code
_entity_poly.pdbx_strand_id
1 'polypeptide(L)' 'MFASAGLNEAGDAVSWQASGWAARILQHEMDHLQGILYIDKMESRTFVNTRWMELNA' A
#
# COMPACT_ATOMS: atom_id res chain seq x y z
N MET A 1 9.73 -8.30 4.23
CA MET A 1 8.65 -9.09 4.86
C MET A 1 7.90 -8.15 5.79
N PHE A 2 6.57 -8.18 5.80
CA PHE A 2 5.71 -7.33 6.63
C PHE A 2 4.73 -8.22 7.39
N ALA A 3 4.52 -7.94 8.68
CA ALA A 3 3.59 -8.66 9.52
C ALA A 3 2.54 -7.69 10.06
N SER A 4 1.27 -8.09 10.01
CA SER A 4 0.15 -7.34 10.59
C SER A 4 -0.72 -8.27 11.42
N ALA A 5 -1.32 -7.73 12.46
CA ALA A 5 -2.30 -8.42 13.30
C ALA A 5 -3.50 -7.49 13.50
N GLY A 6 -4.70 -8.07 13.51
CA GLY A 6 -5.95 -7.33 13.61
C GLY A 6 -7.12 -8.25 13.91
N LEU A 7 -8.33 -7.71 13.76
CA LEU A 7 -9.57 -8.48 13.90
C LEU A 7 -10.24 -8.63 12.52
N ASN A 8 -10.87 -9.78 12.28
CA ASN A 8 -11.77 -9.94 11.14
C ASN A 8 -13.13 -9.28 11.42
N GLU A 9 -14.07 -9.41 10.48
CA GLU A 9 -15.42 -8.83 10.59
C GLU A 9 -16.26 -9.42 11.74
N ALA A 10 -15.93 -10.63 12.20
CA ALA A 10 -16.57 -11.28 13.35
C ALA A 10 -15.92 -10.89 14.71
N GLY A 11 -14.81 -10.15 14.70
CA GLY A 11 -14.05 -9.79 15.89
C GLY A 11 -13.01 -10.83 16.32
N ASP A 12 -12.74 -11.86 15.51
CA ASP A 12 -11.70 -12.85 15.81
C ASP A 12 -10.32 -12.32 15.45
N ALA A 13 -9.31 -12.66 16.26
CA ALA A 13 -7.93 -12.26 16.02
C ALA A 13 -7.33 -13.00 14.81
N VAL A 14 -6.73 -12.22 13.90
CA VAL A 14 -6.07 -12.70 12.69
C VAL A 14 -4.67 -12.07 12.58
N SER A 15 -3.70 -12.86 12.13
CA SER A 15 -2.35 -12.39 11.84
C SER A 15 -1.89 -12.82 10.44
N TRP A 16 -1.25 -11.92 9.71
CA TRP A 16 -0.71 -12.17 8.38
C TRP A 16 0.76 -11.82 8.29
N GLN A 17 1.53 -12.67 7.62
CA GLN A 17 2.87 -12.37 7.14
C GLN A 17 2.86 -12.35 5.62
N ALA A 18 3.36 -11.26 5.05
CA ALA A 18 3.44 -11.06 3.62
C ALA A 18 4.85 -10.66 3.19
N SER A 19 5.17 -10.92 1.92
CA SER A 19 6.39 -10.48 1.26
C SER A 19 6.06 -9.93 -0.12
N GLY A 20 7.05 -9.30 -0.77
CA GLY A 20 6.91 -8.75 -2.12
C GLY A 20 5.72 -7.79 -2.27
N TRP A 21 4.93 -8.01 -3.31
CA TRP A 21 3.81 -7.13 -3.66
C TRP A 21 2.69 -7.11 -2.62
N ALA A 22 2.35 -8.27 -2.04
CA ALA A 22 1.33 -8.35 -0.99
C ALA A 22 1.72 -7.52 0.25
N ALA A 23 3.00 -7.57 0.63
CA ALA A 23 3.51 -6.72 1.71
C ALA A 23 3.38 -5.23 1.36
N ARG A 24 3.61 -4.84 0.10
CA ARG A 24 3.51 -3.43 -0.33
C ARG A 24 2.08 -2.91 -0.26
N ILE A 25 1.10 -3.72 -0.68
CA ILE A 25 -0.32 -3.39 -0.57
C ILE A 25 -0.68 -3.21 0.91
N LEU A 26 -0.34 -4.18 1.77
CA LEU A 26 -0.64 -4.07 3.20
C LEU A 26 -0.04 -2.81 3.83
N GLN A 27 1.21 -2.46 3.49
CA GLN A 27 1.83 -1.22 3.98
C GLN A 27 1.06 0.03 3.51
N HIS A 28 0.60 0.07 2.26
CA HIS A 28 -0.19 1.18 1.72
C HIS A 28 -1.53 1.36 2.47
N GLU A 29 -2.24 0.26 2.74
CA GLU A 29 -3.50 0.34 3.48
C GLU A 29 -3.29 0.74 4.95
N MET A 30 -2.18 0.31 5.56
CA MET A 30 -1.84 0.70 6.94
C MET A 30 -1.44 2.17 7.03
N ASP A 31 -0.74 2.71 6.02
CA ASP A 31 -0.41 4.14 5.92
C ASP A 31 -1.70 5.01 5.94
N HIS A 32 -2.77 4.58 5.27
CA HIS A 32 -4.06 5.30 5.28
C HIS A 32 -4.67 5.42 6.69
N LEU A 33 -4.51 4.40 7.55
CA LEU A 33 -4.97 4.47 8.95
C LEU A 33 -4.21 5.53 9.77
N GLN A 34 -3.03 5.93 9.30
CA GLN A 34 -2.21 6.99 9.91
C GLN A 34 -2.38 8.33 9.19
N GLY A 35 -3.27 8.42 8.19
CA GLY A 35 -3.49 9.62 7.37
C GLY A 35 -2.34 9.90 6.40
N ILE A 36 -1.52 8.88 6.07
CA ILE A 36 -0.38 9.00 5.16
C ILE A 36 -0.80 8.50 3.77
N LEU A 37 -0.55 9.30 2.75
CA LEU A 37 -0.79 8.94 1.36
C LEU A 37 0.51 8.53 0.66
N TYR A 38 0.40 7.83 -0.46
CA TYR A 38 1.58 7.43 -1.26
C TYR A 38 2.45 8.64 -1.65
N ILE A 39 1.82 9.80 -1.93
CA ILE A 39 2.53 11.02 -2.32
C ILE A 39 3.46 11.57 -1.22
N ASP A 40 3.23 11.21 0.04
CA ASP A 40 4.06 11.62 1.17
C ASP A 40 5.36 10.80 1.26
N LYS A 41 5.40 9.61 0.63
CA LYS A 41 6.51 8.65 0.70
C LYS A 41 7.19 8.38 -0.65
N MET A 42 6.60 8.83 -1.76
CA MET A 42 7.12 8.54 -3.10
C MET A 42 8.46 9.24 -3.37
N GLU A 43 9.27 8.66 -4.27
CA GLU A 43 10.36 9.42 -4.89
C GLU A 43 9.76 10.46 -5.83
N SER A 44 9.72 11.73 -5.40
CA SER A 44 8.95 12.80 -6.07
C SER A 44 9.27 12.98 -7.57
N ARG A 45 10.52 12.72 -7.98
CA ARG A 45 10.95 12.80 -9.39
C ARG A 45 10.38 11.70 -10.30
N THR A 46 9.77 10.67 -9.72
CA THR A 46 9.15 9.55 -10.45
C THR A 46 7.64 9.74 -10.65
N PHE A 47 7.06 10.82 -10.11
CA PHE A 47 5.65 11.11 -10.27
C PHE A 47 5.35 11.45 -11.73
N VAL A 48 4.47 10.65 -12.35
CA VAL A 48 4.15 10.76 -13.78
C VAL A 48 2.65 10.68 -13.97
N ASN A 49 2.14 11.44 -14.95
CA ASN A 49 0.75 11.34 -15.37
C ASN A 49 0.61 10.18 -16.37
N THR A 50 -0.26 9.22 -16.05
CA THR A 50 -0.44 7.98 -16.82
C THR A 50 -0.95 8.21 -18.24
N ARG A 51 -1.66 9.31 -18.49
CA ARG A 51 -2.16 9.66 -19.84
C ARG A 51 -1.04 9.94 -20.83
N TRP A 52 0.14 10.37 -20.35
CA TRP A 52 1.33 10.49 -21.21
C TRP A 52 1.86 9.14 -21.68
N MET A 53 1.64 8.05 -20.95
CA MET A 53 2.04 6.71 -21.38
C MET A 53 1.08 6.16 -22.44
N GLU A 54 -0.22 6.44 -22.30
CA GLU A 54 -1.25 5.99 -23.24
C GLU A 54 -1.14 6.63 -24.63
N LEU A 55 -0.70 7.89 -24.71
CA LEU A 55 -0.55 8.61 -25.98
C LEU A 55 0.71 8.22 -26.78
N ASN A 56 1.67 7.56 -26.14
CA ASN A 56 2.96 7.16 -26.73
C ASN A 56 3.05 5.65 -27.02
N ALA A 57 1.93 4.94 -26.91
CA ALA A 57 1.81 3.49 -27.17
C ALA A 57 1.48 3.19 -28.63
#